data_AF-I8VUS0-F1
#
_entry.id   AF-I8VUS0-F1
#
_cell.length_a   1.000
_cell.length_b   1.000
_cell.length_c   1.000
_cell.angle_alpha   90.00
_cell.angle_beta   90.00
_cell.angle_gamma   90.00
#
_symmetry.space_group_name_H-M   'P 1'
#
loop_
_entity.id
_entity.type
_entity.pdbx_description
1 polymer ?
#
loop_
_entity_poly.entity_id
_entity_poly.type
_entity_poly.pdbx_seq_one_letter_code
_entity_poly.pdbx_strand_id
1 'polypeptide(L)'
;MKYDGSNPLHVQQARAKLDKLIKEQKVFELTEKKPQRSLNQNKYLWLLIGYWATQTGYTKDEAEFIYKEVNKDIYFVEKEIAGIKTIYVRHTYELDTKEMSLSVEKWRNWSVMNDVFPVYLPAPNEEALLQLAQIEVDRMSKYL
;
A
#
# COMPACT_ATOMS: atom_id res chain seq x y z
N MET A 1 8.87 9.66 -10.77
CA MET A 1 7.70 8.84 -11.19
C MET A 1 8.26 7.58 -11.77
N LYS A 2 7.83 6.43 -11.26
CA LYS A 2 8.29 5.13 -11.73
C LYS A 2 7.41 4.68 -12.91
N TYR A 3 8.00 3.99 -13.86
CA TYR A 3 7.30 3.39 -14.99
C TYR A 3 7.63 1.90 -15.00
N ASP A 4 6.65 1.10 -15.41
CA ASP A 4 6.87 -0.32 -15.65
C ASP A 4 7.02 -0.54 -17.16
N GLY A 5 8.16 -1.13 -17.57
CA GLY A 5 8.44 -1.41 -18.97
C GLY A 5 7.58 -2.54 -19.56
N SER A 6 6.95 -3.37 -18.72
CA SER A 6 6.03 -4.41 -19.18
C SER A 6 4.65 -3.87 -19.54
N ASN A 7 4.30 -2.68 -19.02
CA ASN A 7 3.02 -2.03 -19.26
C ASN A 7 3.10 -1.09 -20.49
N PRO A 8 2.36 -1.37 -21.59
CA PRO A 8 2.44 -0.56 -22.82
C PRO A 8 2.08 0.92 -22.63
N LEU A 9 1.14 1.23 -21.72
CA LEU A 9 0.76 2.60 -21.41
C LEU A 9 1.89 3.33 -20.69
N HIS A 10 2.56 2.68 -19.75
CA HIS A 10 3.72 3.24 -19.05
C HIS A 10 4.87 3.51 -20.03
N VAL A 11 5.10 2.63 -21.00
CA VAL A 11 6.12 2.82 -22.05
C VAL A 11 5.81 4.06 -22.89
N GLN A 12 4.57 4.22 -23.36
CA GLN A 12 4.13 5.40 -24.12
C GLN A 12 4.30 6.70 -23.32
N GLN A 13 3.86 6.71 -22.06
CA GLN A 13 4.00 7.87 -21.16
C GLN A 13 5.47 8.22 -20.88
N ALA A 14 6.31 7.21 -20.64
CA ALA A 14 7.72 7.40 -20.41
C ALA A 14 8.41 8.03 -21.62
N ARG A 15 8.11 7.53 -22.83
CA ARG A 15 8.61 8.10 -24.11
C ARG A 15 8.19 9.56 -24.27
N ALA A 16 6.89 9.86 -24.15
CA ALA A 16 6.40 11.23 -24.28
C ALA A 16 7.06 12.21 -23.30
N LYS A 17 7.31 11.77 -22.06
CA LYS A 17 7.99 12.61 -21.05
C LYS A 17 9.48 12.76 -21.35
N LEU A 18 10.14 11.72 -21.83
CA LEU A 18 11.54 11.77 -22.24
C LEU A 18 11.73 12.71 -23.44
N ASP A 19 10.88 12.60 -24.47
CA ASP A 19 10.91 13.45 -25.66
C ASP A 19 10.75 14.93 -25.29
N LYS A 20 9.86 15.24 -24.33
CA LYS A 20 9.71 16.60 -23.79
C LYS A 20 11.01 17.10 -23.14
N LEU A 21 11.65 16.30 -22.29
CA LEU A 21 12.90 16.68 -21.62
C LEU A 21 14.05 16.93 -22.60
N ILE A 22 14.14 16.09 -23.65
CA ILE A 22 15.12 16.25 -24.74
C ILE A 22 14.87 17.55 -25.50
N LYS A 23 13.63 17.82 -25.90
CA LYS A 23 13.24 19.03 -26.64
C LYS A 23 13.55 20.30 -25.85
N GLU A 24 13.35 20.27 -24.55
CA GLU A 24 13.61 21.40 -23.64
C GLU A 24 15.07 21.47 -23.17
N GLN A 25 15.97 20.63 -23.71
CA GLN A 25 17.40 20.56 -23.38
C GLN A 25 17.67 20.49 -21.88
N LYS A 26 16.84 19.73 -21.15
CA LYS A 26 16.98 19.55 -19.70
C LYS A 26 18.03 18.49 -19.41
N VAL A 27 18.72 18.63 -18.28
CA VAL A 27 19.57 17.57 -17.72
C VAL A 27 18.67 16.56 -17.02
N PHE A 28 18.80 15.27 -17.35
CA PHE A 28 18.03 14.19 -16.74
C PHE A 28 18.87 12.93 -16.57
N GLU A 29 18.46 12.07 -15.64
CA GLU A 29 19.08 10.76 -15.37
C GLU A 29 18.06 9.64 -15.66
N LEU A 30 18.51 8.59 -16.33
CA LEU A 30 17.76 7.34 -16.50
C LEU A 30 18.48 6.25 -15.70
N THR A 31 17.82 5.73 -14.68
CA THR A 31 18.36 4.65 -13.85
C THR A 31 17.45 3.44 -13.93
N GLU A 32 18.01 2.29 -14.26
CA GLU A 32 17.32 1.01 -14.10
C GLU A 32 17.08 0.74 -12.61
N LYS A 33 15.84 0.41 -12.25
CA LYS A 33 15.51 -0.04 -10.89
C LYS A 33 15.48 -1.56 -10.90
N LYS A 34 16.43 -2.17 -10.18
CA LYS A 34 16.40 -3.60 -9.88
C LYS A 34 15.11 -3.95 -9.12
N PRO A 35 14.63 -5.20 -9.24
CA PRO A 35 13.56 -5.71 -8.40
C PRO A 35 13.82 -5.33 -6.94
N GLN A 36 12.81 -4.76 -6.27
CA GLN A 36 12.92 -4.43 -4.86
C GLN A 36 13.13 -5.71 -4.06
N ARG A 37 14.08 -5.70 -3.12
CA ARG A 37 14.17 -6.77 -2.11
C ARG A 37 12.87 -6.82 -1.31
N SER A 38 12.55 -7.98 -0.75
CA SER A 38 11.41 -8.17 0.16
C SER A 38 11.23 -6.99 1.12
N LEU A 39 10.04 -6.39 1.13
CA LEU A 39 9.70 -5.31 2.04
C LEU A 39 9.74 -5.80 3.49
N ASN A 40 10.16 -4.94 4.42
CA ASN A 40 9.89 -5.24 5.82
C ASN A 40 8.37 -5.19 6.06
N GLN A 41 7.89 -5.92 7.08
CA GLN A 41 6.46 -6.12 7.32
C GLN A 41 5.68 -4.80 7.41
N ASN A 42 6.24 -3.78 8.06
CA ASN A 42 5.62 -2.46 8.13
C ASN A 42 5.49 -1.77 6.77
N LYS A 43 6.53 -1.75 5.94
CA LYS A 43 6.43 -1.17 4.59
C LYS A 43 5.44 -1.93 3.72
N TYR A 44 5.39 -3.26 3.88
CA TYR A 44 4.45 -4.11 3.18
C TYR A 44 3.00 -3.78 3.57
N LEU A 45 2.68 -3.70 4.87
CA LEU A 45 1.36 -3.30 5.36
C LEU A 45 0.93 -1.95 4.77
N TRP A 46 1.78 -0.93 4.89
CA TRP A 46 1.44 0.41 4.42
C TRP A 46 1.29 0.51 2.90
N LEU A 47 2.03 -0.29 2.15
CA LEU A 47 1.82 -0.43 0.70
C LEU A 47 0.44 -1.02 0.42
N LEU A 48 0.04 -2.08 1.12
CA LEU A 48 -1.27 -2.71 0.92
C LEU A 48 -2.44 -1.78 1.30
N ILE A 49 -2.34 -1.07 2.43
CA ILE A 49 -3.35 -0.08 2.83
C ILE A 49 -3.48 1.01 1.76
N GLY A 50 -2.34 1.57 1.32
CA GLY A 50 -2.33 2.59 0.28
C GLY A 50 -2.90 2.06 -1.03
N TYR A 51 -2.52 0.86 -1.44
CA TYR A 51 -3.00 0.26 -2.67
C TYR A 51 -4.52 0.03 -2.62
N TRP A 52 -5.03 -0.54 -1.53
CA TRP A 52 -6.47 -0.72 -1.34
C TRP A 52 -7.23 0.61 -1.44
N ALA A 53 -6.73 1.66 -0.78
CA ALA A 53 -7.28 3.01 -0.85
C ALA A 53 -7.35 3.52 -2.31
N THR A 54 -6.28 3.30 -3.10
CA THR A 54 -6.28 3.71 -4.52
C THR A 54 -7.32 2.97 -5.38
N GLN A 55 -7.62 1.71 -5.06
CA GLN A 55 -8.59 0.92 -5.84
C GLN A 55 -10.04 1.26 -5.46
N THR A 56 -10.28 1.67 -4.22
CA THR A 56 -11.63 1.92 -3.70
C THR A 56 -12.01 3.39 -3.66
N GLY A 57 -11.04 4.30 -3.80
CA GLY A 57 -11.25 5.74 -3.74
C GLY A 57 -11.34 6.31 -2.32
N TYR A 58 -11.19 5.48 -1.29
CA TYR A 58 -11.07 5.95 0.09
C TYR A 58 -9.73 6.63 0.34
N THR A 59 -9.69 7.46 1.38
CA THR A 59 -8.44 8.02 1.88
C THR A 59 -7.59 6.93 2.55
N LYS A 60 -6.29 7.22 2.70
CA LYS A 60 -5.38 6.30 3.40
C LYS A 60 -5.78 6.07 4.86
N ASP A 61 -6.30 7.11 5.52
CA ASP A 61 -6.73 7.04 6.92
C ASP A 61 -8.00 6.20 7.08
N GLU A 62 -8.96 6.34 6.15
CA GLU A 62 -10.15 5.47 6.10
C GLU A 62 -9.77 4.02 5.82
N ALA A 63 -8.84 3.78 4.90
CA ALA A 63 -8.33 2.43 4.62
C ALA A 63 -7.60 1.83 5.84
N GLU A 64 -6.82 2.61 6.58
CA GLU A 64 -6.22 2.17 7.85
C GLU A 64 -7.29 1.84 8.88
N PHE A 65 -8.32 2.68 9.01
CA PHE A 65 -9.44 2.44 9.92
C PHE A 65 -10.14 1.11 9.59
N ILE A 66 -10.51 0.88 8.33
CA ILE A 66 -11.15 -0.36 7.88
C ILE A 66 -10.23 -1.56 8.12
N TYR A 67 -8.93 -1.42 7.85
CA TYR A 67 -7.94 -2.46 8.15
C TYR A 67 -7.93 -2.83 9.65
N LYS A 68 -8.03 -1.85 10.55
CA LYS A 68 -8.11 -2.10 12.00
C LYS A 68 -9.45 -2.73 12.40
N GLU A 69 -10.56 -2.34 11.77
CA GLU A 69 -11.89 -2.95 12.00
C GLU A 69 -11.92 -4.42 11.60
N VAL A 70 -11.34 -4.78 10.45
CA VAL A 70 -11.17 -6.18 10.02
C VAL A 70 -10.34 -6.98 11.02
N ASN A 71 -9.41 -6.32 11.68
CA ASN A 71 -8.50 -6.87 12.68
C ASN A 71 -8.86 -6.46 14.11
N LYS A 72 -10.15 -6.27 14.40
CA LYS A 72 -10.60 -5.72 15.69
C LYS A 72 -10.11 -6.51 16.89
N ASP A 73 -9.97 -7.83 16.76
CA ASP A 73 -9.48 -8.71 17.82
C ASP A 73 -8.00 -8.49 18.18
N ILE A 74 -7.24 -7.85 17.29
CA ILE A 74 -5.83 -7.50 17.48
C ILE A 74 -5.68 -6.05 17.92
N TYR A 75 -6.47 -5.15 17.32
CA TYR A 75 -6.31 -3.70 17.49
C TYR A 75 -7.14 -3.10 18.63
N PHE A 76 -8.31 -3.66 18.96
CA PHE A 76 -9.23 -3.07 19.93
C PHE A 76 -9.11 -3.83 21.24
N VAL A 77 -8.46 -3.22 22.22
CA VAL A 77 -8.21 -3.84 23.52
C VAL A 77 -8.88 -3.04 24.63
N GLU A 78 -9.45 -3.72 25.61
CA GLU A 78 -9.91 -3.06 26.83
C GLU A 78 -8.70 -2.56 27.62
N LYS A 79 -8.72 -1.29 28.00
CA LYS A 79 -7.67 -0.66 28.78
C LYS A 79 -8.28 0.28 29.80
N GLU A 80 -7.70 0.31 30.99
CA GLU A 80 -8.04 1.31 31.99
C GLU A 80 -7.13 2.53 31.81
N ILE A 81 -7.72 3.69 31.52
CA ILE A 81 -7.00 4.95 31.34
C ILE A 81 -7.55 5.93 32.38
N ALA A 82 -6.71 6.33 33.33
CA ALA A 82 -7.08 7.21 34.44
C ALA A 82 -8.31 6.71 35.24
N GLY A 83 -8.41 5.40 35.47
CA GLY A 83 -9.53 4.79 36.21
C GLY A 83 -10.80 4.53 35.38
N ILE A 84 -10.78 4.89 34.09
CA ILE A 84 -11.92 4.69 33.18
C ILE A 84 -11.62 3.50 32.27
N LYS A 85 -12.47 2.47 32.33
CA LYS A 85 -12.44 1.36 31.37
C LYS A 85 -12.89 1.86 30.01
N THR A 86 -12.01 1.77 29.03
CA THR A 86 -12.27 2.22 27.66
C THR A 86 -11.69 1.23 26.65
N ILE A 87 -12.12 1.35 25.39
CA ILE A 87 -11.55 0.62 24.28
C ILE A 87 -10.37 1.45 23.74
N TYR A 88 -9.17 0.91 23.86
CA TYR A 88 -7.96 1.48 23.30
C TYR A 88 -7.70 0.83 21.93
N VAL A 89 -7.57 1.66 20.90
CA VAL A 89 -7.19 1.23 19.56
C VAL A 89 -5.66 1.29 19.46
N ARG A 90 -5.01 0.13 19.39
CA ARG A 90 -3.56 0.01 19.27
C ARG A 90 -3.04 0.67 17.99
N HIS A 91 -1.84 1.20 18.05
CA HIS A 91 -1.08 1.60 16.88
C HIS A 91 -0.38 0.40 16.24
N THR A 92 -0.10 0.49 14.93
CA THR A 92 0.58 -0.59 14.17
C THR A 92 1.96 -0.94 14.72
N TYR A 93 2.68 0.02 15.32
CA TYR A 93 3.99 -0.21 15.93
C TYR A 93 3.92 -0.96 17.26
N GLU A 94 2.74 -1.10 17.86
CA GLU A 94 2.54 -1.84 19.11
C GLU A 94 2.36 -3.34 18.86
N LEU A 95 2.24 -3.78 17.60
CA LEU A 95 2.07 -5.18 17.24
C LEU A 95 3.41 -5.91 17.23
N ASP A 96 3.40 -7.14 17.72
CA ASP A 96 4.53 -8.04 17.50
C ASP A 96 4.54 -8.61 16.06
N THR A 97 5.60 -9.34 15.72
CA THR A 97 5.79 -9.94 14.39
C THR A 97 4.69 -10.93 14.00
N LYS A 98 4.15 -11.68 14.97
CA LYS A 98 3.09 -12.66 14.73
C LYS A 98 1.76 -11.97 14.52
N GLU A 99 1.42 -11.01 15.38
CA GLU A 99 0.23 -10.17 15.27
C GLU A 99 0.20 -9.44 13.92
N MET A 100 1.33 -8.84 13.51
CA MET A 100 1.46 -8.17 12.22
C MET A 100 1.27 -9.13 11.04
N SER A 101 1.83 -10.33 11.11
CA SER A 101 1.68 -11.32 10.03
C SER A 101 0.22 -11.76 9.89
N LEU A 102 -0.43 -12.05 11.03
CA LEU A 102 -1.83 -12.46 11.08
C LEU A 102 -2.77 -11.35 10.61
N SER A 103 -2.51 -10.11 11.02
CA SER A 103 -3.37 -8.98 10.65
C SER A 103 -3.31 -8.65 9.16
N VAL A 104 -2.12 -8.78 8.55
CA VAL A 104 -1.94 -8.64 7.11
C VAL A 104 -2.61 -9.78 6.35
N GLU A 105 -2.49 -11.04 6.82
CA GLU A 105 -3.15 -12.18 6.20
C GLU A 105 -4.67 -12.03 6.21
N LYS A 106 -5.26 -11.69 7.37
CA LYS A 106 -6.69 -11.41 7.51
C LYS A 106 -7.13 -10.29 6.57
N TRP A 107 -6.34 -9.21 6.47
CA TRP A 107 -6.63 -8.09 5.57
C TRP A 107 -6.66 -8.52 4.10
N ARG A 108 -5.68 -9.29 3.65
CA ARG A 108 -5.63 -9.81 2.27
C ARG A 108 -6.83 -10.69 1.94
N ASN A 109 -7.17 -11.60 2.85
CA ASN A 109 -8.30 -12.51 2.67
C ASN A 109 -9.63 -11.75 2.64
N TRP A 110 -9.85 -10.85 3.61
CA TRP A 110 -11.04 -10.01 3.65
C TRP A 110 -11.17 -9.12 2.41
N SER A 111 -10.07 -8.52 1.95
CA SER A 111 -10.06 -7.61 0.81
C SER A 111 -10.55 -8.27 -0.49
N VAL A 112 -10.17 -9.54 -0.71
CA VAL A 112 -10.65 -10.30 -1.88
C VAL A 112 -12.10 -10.78 -1.70
N MET A 113 -12.49 -11.08 -0.47
CA MET A 113 -13.85 -11.57 -0.14
C MET A 113 -14.88 -10.44 0.04
N ASN A 114 -14.47 -9.17 -0.01
CA ASN A 114 -15.39 -8.05 0.16
C ASN A 114 -16.30 -7.92 -1.08
N ASP A 115 -17.60 -8.16 -0.90
CA ASP A 115 -18.58 -8.15 -1.99
C ASP A 115 -18.82 -6.76 -2.61
N VAL A 116 -18.52 -5.68 -1.87
CA VAL A 116 -18.74 -4.30 -2.33
C VAL A 116 -17.53 -3.80 -3.13
N PHE A 117 -16.32 -4.08 -2.63
CA PHE A 117 -15.05 -3.65 -3.22
C PHE A 117 -14.02 -4.78 -3.16
N PRO A 118 -14.11 -5.80 -4.04
CA PRO A 118 -13.14 -6.88 -4.07
C PRO A 118 -11.82 -6.38 -4.64
N VAL A 119 -10.76 -6.41 -3.83
CA VAL A 119 -9.43 -5.95 -4.21
C VAL A 119 -8.41 -7.04 -3.91
N TYR A 120 -7.66 -7.47 -4.92
CA TYR A 120 -6.54 -8.38 -4.74
C TYR A 120 -5.35 -7.64 -4.14
N LEU A 121 -4.88 -8.10 -2.98
CA LEU A 121 -3.69 -7.59 -2.32
C LEU A 121 -2.53 -8.57 -2.52
N PRO A 122 -1.44 -8.17 -3.20
CA PRO A 122 -0.35 -9.09 -3.52
C PRO A 122 0.32 -9.67 -2.28
N ALA A 123 0.74 -10.93 -2.34
CA ALA A 123 1.51 -11.62 -1.31
C ALA A 123 2.95 -11.08 -1.21
N PRO A 124 3.67 -11.31 -0.08
CA PRO A 124 5.02 -10.80 0.11
C PRO A 124 6.04 -11.28 -0.94
N ASN A 125 5.80 -12.45 -1.54
CA ASN A 125 6.66 -13.08 -2.55
C ASN A 125 6.31 -12.68 -3.99
N GLU A 126 5.24 -11.91 -4.22
CA GLU A 126 4.82 -11.46 -5.55
C GLU A 126 5.47 -10.11 -5.91
N GLU A 127 6.80 -10.09 -6.00
CA GLU A 127 7.60 -8.87 -6.13
C GLU A 127 7.15 -7.97 -7.31
N ALA A 128 6.81 -8.57 -8.45
CA ALA A 128 6.35 -7.83 -9.62
C ALA A 128 5.02 -7.11 -9.37
N LEU A 129 4.06 -7.77 -8.70
CA LEU A 129 2.77 -7.18 -8.36
C LEU A 129 2.92 -6.11 -7.28
N LEU A 130 3.80 -6.31 -6.30
CA LEU A 130 4.12 -5.30 -5.29
C LEU A 130 4.74 -4.04 -5.92
N GLN A 131 5.58 -4.22 -6.93
CA GLN A 131 6.16 -3.10 -7.67
C GLN A 131 5.08 -2.32 -8.44
N LEU A 132 4.14 -3.00 -9.08
CA LEU A 132 3.00 -2.37 -9.75
C LEU A 132 2.12 -1.60 -8.76
N ALA A 133 1.75 -2.22 -7.64
CA ALA A 133 0.99 -1.57 -6.58
C ALA A 133 1.70 -0.31 -6.07
N GLN A 134 3.02 -0.35 -5.90
CA GLN A 134 3.79 0.82 -5.47
C GLN A 134 3.77 1.94 -6.52
N ILE A 135 3.83 1.61 -7.81
CA ILE A 135 3.74 2.60 -8.90
C ILE A 135 2.37 3.30 -8.86
N GLU A 136 1.30 2.56 -8.60
CA GLU A 136 -0.05 3.11 -8.50
C GLU A 136 -0.22 4.01 -7.27
N VAL A 137 0.22 3.56 -6.10
CA VAL A 137 0.20 4.38 -4.87
C VAL A 137 1.01 5.66 -5.06
N ASP A 138 2.23 5.58 -5.62
CA ASP A 138 3.08 6.75 -5.90
C ASP A 138 2.47 7.71 -6.93
N ARG A 139 1.57 7.22 -7.80
CA ARG A 139 0.84 8.04 -8.76
C ARG A 139 -0.32 8.77 -8.08
N MET A 140 -1.08 8.07 -7.24
CA MET A 140 -2.27 8.61 -6.58
C MET A 140 -1.96 9.52 -5.39
N SER A 141 -0.80 9.34 -4.73
CA SER A 141 -0.34 10.25 -3.67
C SER A 141 -0.08 11.70 -4.13
N LYS A 142 -0.30 12.00 -5.42
CA LYS A 142 -0.23 13.35 -6.00
C LYS A 142 -1.60 13.99 -6.16
N TYR A 143 -2.66 13.21 -5.97
CA TYR A 143 -4.05 13.58 -6.22
C TYR A 143 -4.95 13.39 -5.00
N LEU A 144 -4.50 12.58 -4.03
CA LEU A 144 -5.00 12.45 -2.65
C LEU A 144 -4.11 13.24 -1.70
#